data_AF-A0A2A2QAK4-F1
#
_entry.id   AF-A0A2A2QAK4-F1
#
_cell.length_a   1.000
_cell.length_b   1.000
_cell.length_c   1.000
_cell.angle_alpha   90.00
_cell.angle_beta   90.00
_cell.angle_gamma   90.00
#
_symmetry.space_group_name_H-M   'P 1'
#
loop_
_entity.id
_entity.type
_entity.pdbx_description
1 polymer ?
#
loop_
_entity_poly.entity_id
_entity_poly.type
_entity_poly.pdbx_seq_one_letter_code
_entity_poly.pdbx_strand_id
1 'polypeptide(L)'
;MWAPSQFLAHKNDPSAVLLGDGYVEKGEWTSFVGVGGLGKTRMVLWLLVRQMLGKPWCGLETRGGPQKAVIFSTENGIRRWKTDLGKIMASLDEAERAVVEANLRILALTSDEDGDLCMGNPETRARLKLTLAGLEPGFAVFHPMADMIEGDESKTPDMVATLRHLRNIIRSACPNAAVILVHHARTGSANVKMAGSMFEAGNFGRGAKALPS
;
A
#
# COMPACT_ATOMS: atom_id res chain seq x y z
N MET A 1 -14.17 -6.36 -25.06
CA MET A 1 -13.32 -7.58 -24.99
C MET A 1 -12.18 -7.39 -25.99
N TRP A 2 -10.94 -7.73 -25.62
CA TRP A 2 -9.76 -7.57 -26.49
C TRP A 2 -9.30 -8.92 -27.04
N ALA A 3 -8.78 -8.93 -28.28
CA ALA A 3 -8.07 -10.06 -28.86
C ALA A 3 -6.61 -10.10 -28.39
N PRO A 4 -5.93 -11.28 -28.37
CA PRO A 4 -4.53 -11.38 -27.98
C PRO A 4 -3.58 -10.43 -28.71
N SER A 5 -3.80 -10.20 -30.01
CA SER A 5 -3.00 -9.25 -30.80
C SER A 5 -3.08 -7.81 -30.29
N GLN A 6 -4.21 -7.41 -29.68
CA GLN A 6 -4.38 -6.09 -29.10
C GLN A 6 -3.56 -5.93 -27.82
N PHE A 7 -3.40 -7.00 -27.03
CA PHE A 7 -2.48 -6.99 -25.88
C PHE A 7 -1.02 -6.86 -26.34
N LEU A 8 -0.63 -7.62 -27.37
CA LEU A 8 0.73 -7.56 -27.91
C LEU A 8 1.07 -6.21 -28.56
N ALA A 9 0.07 -5.56 -29.17
CA ALA A 9 0.23 -4.24 -29.77
C ALA A 9 0.09 -3.08 -28.75
N HIS A 10 -0.42 -3.36 -27.54
CA HIS A 10 -0.64 -2.33 -26.54
C HIS A 10 0.69 -1.77 -26.05
N LYS A 11 0.82 -0.45 -26.11
CA LYS A 11 1.96 0.27 -25.53
C LYS A 11 1.56 0.75 -24.15
N ASN A 12 2.17 0.17 -23.13
CA ASN A 12 2.01 0.62 -21.76
C ASN A 12 2.49 2.06 -21.63
N ASP A 13 1.77 2.88 -20.86
CA ASP A 13 2.29 4.17 -20.41
C ASP A 13 3.45 3.91 -19.43
N PRO A 14 4.70 4.32 -19.75
CA PRO A 14 5.83 4.12 -18.86
C PRO A 14 5.66 4.83 -17.51
N SER A 15 4.80 5.86 -17.44
CA SER A 15 4.46 6.58 -16.21
C SER A 15 3.48 5.83 -15.29
N ALA A 16 2.86 4.76 -15.79
CA ALA A 16 1.97 3.90 -15.01
C ALA A 16 2.75 2.95 -14.09
N VAL A 17 3.98 2.60 -14.45
CA VAL A 17 4.86 1.79 -13.61
C VAL A 17 5.52 2.67 -12.56
N LEU A 18 5.44 2.26 -11.30
CA LEU A 18 5.99 3.02 -10.16
C LEU A 18 7.21 2.33 -9.53
N LEU A 19 7.33 1.01 -9.66
CA LEU A 19 8.46 0.23 -9.15
C LEU A 19 8.83 -0.94 -10.07
N GLY A 20 10.10 -1.01 -10.46
CA GLY A 20 10.68 -2.09 -11.25
C GLY A 20 9.94 -2.36 -12.56
N ASP A 21 9.79 -3.63 -12.89
CA ASP A 21 9.08 -4.08 -14.11
C ASP A 21 7.61 -4.42 -13.81
N GLY A 22 6.91 -3.49 -13.15
CA GLY A 22 5.49 -3.62 -12.85
C GLY A 22 5.17 -4.29 -11.50
N TYR A 23 6.10 -4.25 -10.53
CA TYR A 23 5.81 -4.72 -9.16
C TYR A 23 4.78 -3.84 -8.44
N VAL A 24 4.78 -2.56 -8.78
CA VAL A 24 3.81 -1.56 -8.33
C VAL A 24 3.46 -0.69 -9.52
N GLU A 25 2.17 -0.57 -9.81
CA GLU A 25 1.63 0.18 -10.95
C GLU A 25 0.39 0.97 -10.51
N LYS A 26 0.14 2.08 -11.19
CA LYS A 26 -1.07 2.89 -10.99
C LYS A 26 -2.32 2.04 -11.22
N GLY A 27 -3.27 2.10 -10.29
CA GLY A 27 -4.53 1.34 -10.33
C GLY A 27 -4.43 -0.13 -9.92
N GLU A 28 -3.21 -0.64 -9.70
CA GLU A 28 -2.97 -2.03 -9.29
C GLU A 28 -2.85 -2.17 -7.77
N TRP A 29 -3.04 -3.41 -7.30
CA TRP A 29 -3.01 -3.75 -5.88
C TRP A 29 -1.82 -4.66 -5.59
N THR A 30 -1.00 -4.26 -4.63
CA THR A 30 0.17 -4.99 -4.16
C THR A 30 0.06 -5.22 -2.66
N SER A 31 0.48 -6.39 -2.17
CA SER A 31 0.49 -6.75 -0.76
C SER A 31 1.92 -6.99 -0.27
N PHE A 32 2.29 -6.34 0.83
CA PHE A 32 3.50 -6.65 1.59
C PHE A 32 3.13 -7.59 2.73
N VAL A 33 3.66 -8.81 2.66
CA VAL A 33 3.29 -9.89 3.58
C VAL A 33 4.53 -10.44 4.25
N GLY A 34 4.44 -10.64 5.56
CA GLY A 34 5.53 -11.17 6.37
C GLY A 34 5.15 -11.25 7.84
N VAL A 35 6.00 -11.84 8.67
CA VAL A 35 5.71 -11.95 10.11
C VAL A 35 5.69 -10.59 10.80
N GLY A 36 4.98 -10.51 11.93
CA GLY A 36 4.95 -9.31 12.77
C GLY A 36 6.35 -8.87 13.17
N GLY A 37 6.59 -7.56 13.26
CA GLY A 37 7.87 -7.00 13.69
C GLY A 37 8.97 -6.89 12.63
N LEU A 38 8.84 -7.47 11.43
CA LEU A 38 9.87 -7.39 10.37
C LEU A 38 10.12 -6.00 9.80
N GLY A 39 9.29 -5.00 10.15
CA GLY A 39 9.45 -3.64 9.65
C GLY A 39 8.82 -3.39 8.28
N LYS A 40 7.80 -4.16 7.88
CA LYS A 40 7.03 -3.95 6.64
C LYS A 40 6.62 -2.50 6.42
N THR A 41 6.09 -1.83 7.45
CA THR A 41 5.70 -0.41 7.35
C THR A 41 6.89 0.49 7.07
N ARG A 42 8.06 0.19 7.64
CA ARG A 42 9.30 0.95 7.36
C ARG A 42 9.78 0.69 5.93
N MET A 43 9.68 -0.53 5.43
CA MET A 43 9.99 -0.87 4.04
C MET A 43 9.08 -0.11 3.07
N VAL A 44 7.77 -0.11 3.32
CA VAL A 44 6.80 0.64 2.51
C VAL A 44 7.06 2.15 2.60
N LEU A 45 7.31 2.69 3.79
CA LEU A 45 7.64 4.11 3.93
C LEU A 45 8.89 4.48 3.13
N TRP A 46 9.94 3.67 3.18
CA TRP A 46 11.14 3.87 2.35
C TRP A 46 10.87 3.74 0.86
N LEU A 47 10.00 2.81 0.44
CA LEU A 47 9.58 2.69 -0.95
C LEU A 47 8.94 4.00 -1.43
N LEU A 48 7.98 4.52 -0.66
CA LEU A 48 7.28 5.76 -1.00
C LEU A 48 8.25 6.93 -1.10
N VAL A 49 9.15 7.09 -0.13
CA VAL A 49 10.15 8.16 -0.14
C VAL A 49 11.09 8.03 -1.34
N ARG A 50 11.59 6.82 -1.63
CA ARG A 50 12.45 6.61 -2.82
C ARG A 50 11.70 6.88 -4.11
N GLN A 51 10.43 6.49 -4.20
CA GLN A 51 9.58 6.75 -5.36
C GLN A 51 9.37 8.26 -5.56
N MET A 52 9.07 9.00 -4.49
CA MET A 52 8.92 10.46 -4.52
C MET A 52 10.20 11.16 -5.01
N LEU A 53 11.36 10.62 -4.66
CA LEU A 53 12.66 11.18 -5.03
C LEU A 53 13.18 10.66 -6.39
N GLY A 54 12.46 9.75 -7.05
CA GLY A 54 12.92 9.10 -8.29
C GLY A 54 14.23 8.31 -8.09
N LYS A 55 14.43 7.74 -6.90
CA LYS A 55 15.63 6.97 -6.54
C LYS A 55 15.33 5.47 -6.50
N PRO A 56 16.31 4.60 -6.76
CA PRO A 56 16.13 3.16 -6.62
C PRO A 56 15.75 2.75 -5.19
N TRP A 57 14.94 1.70 -5.07
CA TRP A 57 14.56 1.06 -3.81
C TRP A 57 14.89 -0.43 -3.88
N CYS A 58 15.72 -0.92 -2.96
CA CYS A 58 16.15 -2.33 -2.92
C CYS A 58 16.70 -2.87 -4.26
N GLY A 59 17.43 -2.04 -5.01
CA GLY A 59 17.98 -2.38 -6.33
C GLY A 59 16.98 -2.31 -7.48
N LEU A 60 15.74 -1.90 -7.22
CA LEU A 60 14.69 -1.70 -8.22
C LEU A 60 14.54 -0.21 -8.53
N GLU A 61 14.47 0.12 -9.82
CA GLU A 61 14.20 1.48 -10.28
C GLU A 61 12.80 1.93 -9.87
N THR A 62 12.67 3.21 -9.48
CA THR A 62 11.37 3.86 -9.29
C THR A 62 11.06 4.72 -10.51
N ARG A 63 9.77 4.84 -10.85
CA ARG A 63 9.30 5.51 -12.07
C ARG A 63 8.03 6.33 -11.78
N GLY A 64 7.55 7.04 -12.79
CA GLY A 64 6.27 7.77 -12.74
C GLY A 64 6.30 9.16 -12.10
N GLY A 65 7.49 9.70 -11.78
CA GLY A 65 7.64 10.98 -11.08
C GLY A 65 7.08 10.98 -9.65
N PRO A 66 7.28 12.04 -8.85
CA PRO A 66 6.84 12.05 -7.47
C PRO A 66 5.32 11.81 -7.36
N GLN A 67 4.91 10.77 -6.62
CA GLN A 67 3.50 10.51 -6.37
C GLN A 67 3.14 10.90 -4.93
N LYS A 68 2.00 11.58 -4.77
CA LYS A 68 1.43 11.80 -3.45
C LYS A 68 1.01 10.46 -2.85
N ALA A 69 1.42 10.19 -1.63
CA ALA A 69 1.11 8.96 -0.92
C ALA A 69 0.36 9.25 0.38
N VAL A 70 -0.65 8.43 0.67
CA VAL A 70 -1.34 8.42 1.95
C VAL A 70 -1.20 7.06 2.62
N ILE A 71 -0.83 7.08 3.90
CA ILE A 71 -0.73 5.88 4.74
C ILE A 71 -1.82 5.92 5.81
N PHE A 72 -2.77 4.99 5.71
CA PHE A 72 -3.74 4.71 6.75
C PHE A 72 -3.18 3.62 7.64
N SER A 73 -2.62 4.03 8.79
CA SER A 73 -2.03 3.10 9.75
C SER A 73 -2.62 3.22 11.14
N THR A 74 -3.16 2.10 11.64
CA THR A 74 -3.72 1.96 13.00
C THR A 74 -2.77 1.30 14.00
N GLU A 75 -1.73 0.62 13.52
CA GLU A 75 -0.74 -0.05 14.40
C GLU A 75 0.41 0.89 14.87
N ASN A 76 0.58 2.05 14.24
CA ASN A 76 1.69 2.98 14.55
C ASN A 76 1.18 4.26 15.20
N GLY A 77 1.46 4.44 16.49
CA GLY A 77 1.24 5.71 17.18
C GLY A 77 2.30 6.77 16.84
N ILE A 78 2.00 8.02 17.23
CA ILE A 78 2.83 9.22 16.98
C ILE A 78 4.30 9.01 17.37
N ARG A 79 4.56 8.36 18.51
CA ARG A 79 5.94 8.09 18.98
C ARG A 79 6.75 7.29 17.96
N ARG A 80 6.15 6.24 17.39
CA ARG A 80 6.82 5.37 16.40
C ARG A 80 7.04 6.11 15.10
N TRP A 81 6.04 6.86 14.64
CA TRP A 81 6.18 7.73 13.46
C TRP A 81 7.30 8.75 13.62
N LYS A 82 7.39 9.41 14.77
CA LYS A 82 8.46 10.38 15.05
C LYS A 82 9.84 9.73 14.95
N THR A 83 10.01 8.51 15.47
CA THR A 83 11.28 7.78 15.37
C THR A 83 11.62 7.41 13.93
N ASP A 84 10.67 6.83 13.19
CA ASP A 84 10.92 6.33 11.83
C ASP A 84 11.11 7.49 10.83
N LEU A 85 10.23 8.50 10.87
CA LEU A 85 10.36 9.71 10.06
C LEU A 85 11.63 10.48 10.41
N GLY A 86 11.97 10.62 11.70
CA GLY A 86 13.18 11.34 12.12
C GLY A 86 14.44 10.75 11.49
N LYS A 87 14.55 9.41 11.42
CA LYS A 87 15.68 8.72 10.79
C LYS A 87 15.70 8.92 9.27
N ILE A 88 14.53 8.83 8.63
CA ILE A 88 14.41 9.02 7.18
C ILE A 88 14.75 10.46 6.81
N MET A 89 14.09 11.44 7.42
CA MET A 89 14.27 12.87 7.10
C MET A 89 15.69 13.34 7.40
N ALA A 90 16.36 12.80 8.41
CA ALA A 90 17.76 13.09 8.70
C ALA A 90 18.73 12.62 7.59
N SER A 91 18.33 11.61 6.80
CA SER A 91 19.13 11.10 5.67
C SER A 91 18.93 11.86 4.36
N LEU A 92 18.00 12.82 4.35
CA LEU A 92 17.63 13.61 3.18
C LEU A 92 18.22 15.02 3.27
N ASP A 93 18.56 15.60 2.12
CA ASP A 93 18.86 17.02 2.00
C ASP A 93 17.58 17.88 2.03
N GLU A 94 17.74 19.21 2.04
CA GLU A 94 16.62 20.14 2.17
C GLU A 94 15.63 20.06 1.00
N ALA A 95 16.12 19.89 -0.23
CA ALA A 95 15.27 19.79 -1.41
C ALA A 95 14.48 18.48 -1.41
N GLU A 96 15.13 17.39 -1.02
CA GLU A 96 14.48 16.09 -0.86
C GLU A 96 13.43 16.09 0.25
N ARG A 97 13.71 16.73 1.40
CA ARG A 97 12.73 16.90 2.47
C ARG A 97 11.50 17.65 1.99
N ALA A 98 11.68 18.74 1.24
CA ALA A 98 10.57 19.50 0.69
C ALA A 98 9.68 18.64 -0.23
N VAL A 99 10.28 17.77 -1.05
CA VAL A 99 9.53 16.82 -1.89
C VAL A 99 8.73 15.84 -1.03
N VAL A 100 9.32 15.27 0.02
CA VAL A 100 8.64 14.31 0.90
C VAL A 100 7.49 14.99 1.67
N GLU A 101 7.72 16.16 2.26
CA GLU A 101 6.70 16.94 2.98
C GLU A 101 5.52 17.32 2.09
N ALA A 102 5.78 17.67 0.82
CA ALA A 102 4.74 17.99 -0.14
C ALA A 102 3.86 16.78 -0.49
N ASN A 103 4.42 15.57 -0.49
CA ASN A 103 3.80 14.38 -1.08
C ASN A 103 3.37 13.29 -0.09
N LEU A 104 3.89 13.26 1.14
CA LEU A 104 3.57 12.21 2.10
C LEU A 104 2.50 12.65 3.10
N ARG A 105 1.46 11.84 3.26
CA ARG A 105 0.41 12.01 4.30
C ARG A 105 0.27 10.72 5.09
N ILE A 106 0.11 10.84 6.40
CA ILE A 106 -0.01 9.69 7.31
C ILE A 106 -1.16 9.97 8.26
N LEU A 107 -2.04 8.98 8.45
CA LEU A 107 -3.07 9.02 9.48
C LEU A 107 -2.40 9.10 10.87
N ALA A 108 -2.69 10.16 11.60
CA ALA A 108 -2.21 10.34 12.97
C ALA A 108 -3.27 9.84 13.96
N LEU A 109 -2.93 8.82 14.73
CA LEU A 109 -3.80 8.32 15.80
C LEU A 109 -3.66 9.24 17.02
N THR A 110 -4.64 10.12 17.20
CA THR A 110 -4.79 10.99 18.38
C THR A 110 -5.77 10.36 19.38
N SER A 111 -5.86 10.90 20.59
CA SER A 111 -6.53 10.25 21.74
C SER A 111 -8.04 10.10 21.62
N ASP A 112 -8.70 10.73 20.63
CA ASP A 112 -10.13 10.97 20.76
C ASP A 112 -11.01 10.10 19.83
N GLU A 113 -10.77 9.92 18.51
CA GLU A 113 -11.74 9.15 17.68
C GLU A 113 -11.17 8.43 16.41
N ASP A 114 -9.86 8.33 16.22
CA ASP A 114 -9.28 8.06 14.88
C ASP A 114 -8.72 6.65 14.62
N GLY A 115 -9.09 5.65 15.42
CA GLY A 115 -8.53 4.30 15.34
C GLY A 115 -9.30 3.28 14.51
N ASP A 116 -10.60 3.47 14.26
CA ASP A 116 -11.43 2.44 13.63
C ASP A 116 -11.47 2.57 12.11
N LEU A 117 -10.68 1.73 11.43
CA LEU A 117 -10.68 1.59 9.98
C LEU A 117 -11.49 0.38 9.49
N CYS A 118 -12.36 -0.19 10.32
CA CYS A 118 -13.19 -1.34 9.95
C CYS A 118 -14.08 -1.05 8.74
N MET A 119 -13.97 -1.86 7.70
CA MET A 119 -14.75 -1.70 6.48
C MET A 119 -16.22 -2.07 6.64
N GLY A 120 -16.62 -2.71 7.75
CA GLY A 120 -18.02 -2.93 8.09
C GLY A 120 -18.76 -1.63 8.46
N ASN A 121 -18.05 -0.62 8.95
CA ASN A 121 -18.63 0.65 9.37
C ASN A 121 -18.89 1.59 8.16
N PRO A 122 -20.15 1.94 7.85
CA PRO A 122 -20.47 2.85 6.75
C PRO A 122 -19.85 4.25 6.88
N GLU A 123 -19.72 4.77 8.10
CA GLU A 123 -19.15 6.10 8.35
C GLU A 123 -17.66 6.11 8.07
N THR A 124 -16.93 5.07 8.50
CA THR A 124 -15.53 4.86 8.16
C THR A 124 -15.33 4.79 6.65
N ARG A 125 -16.18 4.05 5.93
CA ARG A 125 -16.13 3.99 4.45
C ARG A 125 -16.35 5.36 3.82
N ALA A 126 -17.30 6.14 4.32
CA ALA A 126 -17.59 7.48 3.82
C ALA A 126 -16.43 8.46 4.08
N ARG A 127 -15.89 8.48 5.30
CA ARG A 127 -14.71 9.27 5.68
C ARG A 127 -13.51 8.93 4.81
N LEU A 128 -13.18 7.65 4.68
CA LEU A 128 -12.05 7.18 3.87
C LEU A 128 -12.20 7.63 2.41
N LYS A 129 -13.41 7.48 1.84
CA LYS A 129 -13.71 7.94 0.47
C LYS A 129 -13.49 9.44 0.32
N LEU A 130 -13.99 10.25 1.25
CA LEU A 130 -13.82 11.72 1.23
C LEU A 130 -12.35 12.12 1.36
N THR A 131 -11.61 11.50 2.28
CA THR A 131 -10.18 11.75 2.46
C THR A 131 -9.39 11.42 1.20
N LEU A 132 -9.64 10.25 0.59
CA LEU A 132 -8.97 9.85 -0.64
C LEU A 132 -9.29 10.77 -1.82
N ALA A 133 -10.56 11.16 -1.97
CA ALA A 133 -10.99 12.08 -3.02
C ALA A 133 -10.41 13.49 -2.85
N GLY A 134 -10.29 13.99 -1.61
CA GLY A 134 -9.71 15.29 -1.34
C GLY A 134 -8.18 15.33 -1.46
N LEU A 135 -7.50 14.20 -1.23
CA LEU A 135 -6.05 14.11 -1.38
C LEU A 135 -5.61 13.77 -2.80
N GLU A 136 -6.42 13.01 -3.55
CA GLU A 136 -6.08 12.49 -4.88
C GLU A 136 -4.69 11.81 -4.91
N PRO A 137 -4.45 10.80 -4.06
CA PRO A 137 -3.12 10.20 -3.98
C PRO A 137 -2.81 9.31 -5.19
N GLY A 138 -1.53 9.24 -5.55
CA GLY A 138 -0.99 8.21 -6.45
C GLY A 138 -0.67 6.90 -5.71
N PHE A 139 -0.58 6.93 -4.38
CA PHE A 139 -0.45 5.75 -3.52
C PHE A 139 -1.43 5.75 -2.35
N ALA A 140 -2.14 4.65 -2.14
CA ALA A 140 -2.95 4.41 -0.95
C ALA A 140 -2.43 3.19 -0.19
N VAL A 141 -1.93 3.39 1.03
CA VAL A 141 -1.39 2.32 1.87
C VAL A 141 -2.31 2.03 3.04
N PHE A 142 -2.60 0.75 3.27
CA PHE A 142 -3.48 0.27 4.33
C PHE A 142 -2.72 -0.68 5.26
N HIS A 143 -2.54 -0.30 6.53
CA HIS A 143 -1.69 -1.04 7.48
C HIS A 143 -2.17 -1.04 8.95
N PRO A 144 -2.32 -2.20 9.59
CA PRO A 144 -2.42 -3.51 8.99
C PRO A 144 -3.76 -3.64 8.27
N MET A 145 -3.81 -4.51 7.26
CA MET A 145 -5.07 -4.88 6.62
C MET A 145 -6.04 -5.53 7.62
N ALA A 146 -5.51 -6.20 8.66
CA ALA A 146 -6.28 -6.88 9.69
C ALA A 146 -7.29 -5.97 10.40
N ASP A 147 -6.89 -4.73 10.71
CA ASP A 147 -7.74 -3.75 11.43
C ASP A 147 -8.88 -3.20 10.54
N MET A 148 -8.88 -3.53 9.25
CA MET A 148 -9.89 -3.07 8.30
C MET A 148 -10.93 -4.14 7.99
N ILE A 149 -10.74 -5.37 8.50
CA ILE A 149 -11.57 -6.51 8.14
C ILE A 149 -12.95 -6.37 8.75
N GLU A 150 -13.95 -6.53 7.89
CA GLU A 150 -15.33 -6.76 8.30
C GLU A 150 -15.50 -8.24 8.67
N GLY A 151 -15.46 -8.55 9.98
CA GLY A 151 -15.65 -9.91 10.48
C GLY A 151 -14.35 -10.63 10.84
N ASP A 152 -14.20 -11.87 10.41
CA ASP A 152 -13.09 -12.76 10.78
C ASP A 152 -12.07 -12.90 9.64
N GLU A 153 -10.83 -12.47 9.91
CA GLU A 153 -9.70 -12.57 8.97
C GLU A 153 -9.44 -13.98 8.43
N SER A 154 -9.75 -15.02 9.21
CA SER A 154 -9.57 -16.41 8.78
C SER A 154 -10.65 -16.87 7.78
N LYS A 155 -11.75 -16.12 7.66
CA LYS A 155 -12.88 -16.46 6.80
C LYS A 155 -12.76 -15.79 5.44
N THR A 156 -12.74 -16.62 4.40
CA THR A 156 -12.69 -16.16 3.01
C THR A 156 -13.82 -15.17 2.65
N PRO A 157 -15.10 -15.39 3.04
CA PRO A 157 -16.17 -14.44 2.73
C PRO A 157 -15.93 -13.03 3.27
N ASP A 158 -15.47 -12.93 4.52
CA ASP A 158 -15.23 -11.69 5.26
C ASP A 158 -14.07 -10.88 4.63
N MET A 159 -12.98 -11.58 4.27
CA MET A 159 -11.86 -11.01 3.52
C MET A 159 -12.30 -10.49 2.14
N VAL A 160 -13.12 -11.25 1.42
CA VAL A 160 -13.65 -10.86 0.11
C VAL A 160 -14.57 -9.65 0.22
N ALA A 161 -15.44 -9.59 1.23
CA ALA A 161 -16.30 -8.44 1.50
C ALA A 161 -15.46 -7.17 1.76
N THR A 162 -14.47 -7.28 2.64
CA THR A 162 -13.52 -6.20 2.95
C THR A 162 -12.82 -5.66 1.70
N LEU A 163 -12.25 -6.55 0.88
CA LEU A 163 -11.57 -6.17 -0.36
C LEU A 163 -12.51 -5.54 -1.39
N ARG A 164 -13.77 -5.99 -1.47
CA ARG A 164 -14.79 -5.38 -2.35
C ARG A 164 -15.11 -3.96 -1.89
N HIS A 165 -15.25 -3.73 -0.59
CA HIS A 165 -15.48 -2.39 -0.05
C HIS A 165 -14.32 -1.46 -0.36
N LEU A 166 -13.09 -1.84 -0.06
CA LEU A 166 -11.92 -1.02 -0.36
C LEU A 166 -11.77 -0.76 -1.86
N ARG A 167 -11.98 -1.77 -2.73
CA ARG A 167 -11.94 -1.57 -4.19
C ARG A 167 -12.99 -0.57 -4.67
N ASN A 168 -14.22 -0.64 -4.15
CA ASN A 168 -15.27 0.31 -4.53
C ASN A 168 -14.91 1.74 -4.09
N ILE A 169 -14.32 1.89 -2.92
CA ILE A 169 -13.83 3.19 -2.43
C ILE A 169 -12.73 3.71 -3.35
N ILE A 170 -11.65 2.94 -3.57
CA ILE A 170 -10.52 3.34 -4.41
C ILE A 170 -10.95 3.67 -5.83
N ARG A 171 -11.75 2.80 -6.47
CA ARG A 171 -12.23 3.04 -7.85
C ARG A 171 -13.04 4.32 -8.00
N SER A 172 -13.73 4.74 -6.95
CA SER A 172 -14.57 5.94 -7.00
C SER A 172 -13.83 7.22 -6.54
N ALA A 173 -12.84 7.10 -5.66
CA ALA A 173 -12.13 8.25 -5.08
C ALA A 173 -10.78 8.54 -5.76
N CYS A 174 -10.01 7.51 -6.10
CA CYS A 174 -8.67 7.63 -6.65
C CYS A 174 -8.32 6.40 -7.52
N PRO A 175 -9.00 6.20 -8.66
CA PRO A 175 -8.91 4.97 -9.46
C PRO A 175 -7.50 4.64 -9.98
N ASN A 176 -6.63 5.65 -10.09
CA ASN A 176 -5.26 5.50 -10.57
C ASN A 176 -4.24 5.29 -9.43
N ALA A 177 -4.68 5.29 -8.17
CA ALA A 177 -3.77 5.06 -7.05
C ALA A 177 -3.23 3.62 -7.09
N ALA A 178 -1.93 3.45 -6.92
CA ALA A 178 -1.36 2.17 -6.56
C ALA A 178 -1.73 1.85 -5.11
N VAL A 179 -2.33 0.70 -4.88
CA VAL A 179 -2.80 0.29 -3.55
C VAL A 179 -1.80 -0.66 -2.92
N ILE A 180 -1.35 -0.36 -1.71
CA ILE A 180 -0.46 -1.23 -0.93
C ILE A 180 -1.20 -1.73 0.31
N LEU A 181 -1.40 -3.04 0.40
CA LEU A 181 -1.90 -3.70 1.61
C LEU A 181 -0.72 -4.23 2.41
N VAL A 182 -0.65 -3.91 3.69
CA VAL A 182 0.37 -4.49 4.57
C VAL A 182 -0.31 -5.47 5.52
N HIS A 183 0.10 -6.74 5.48
CA HIS A 183 -0.59 -7.81 6.17
C HIS A 183 0.40 -8.71 6.93
N HIS A 184 0.01 -9.16 8.12
CA HIS A 184 0.81 -10.10 8.91
C HIS A 184 0.49 -11.53 8.47
N ALA A 185 1.51 -12.32 8.15
CA ALA A 185 1.28 -13.73 7.84
C ALA A 185 0.92 -14.49 9.13
N ARG A 186 -0.28 -15.08 9.20
CA ARG A 186 -0.63 -16.03 10.27
C ARG A 186 0.05 -17.37 9.94
N THR A 187 1.09 -17.70 10.69
CA THR A 187 1.84 -18.99 10.73
C THR A 187 2.79 -19.36 9.57
N GLY A 188 4.07 -19.55 9.93
CA GLY A 188 5.02 -20.47 9.29
C GLY A 188 6.22 -19.82 8.60
N SER A 189 7.38 -19.80 9.25
CA SER A 189 8.70 -19.63 8.62
C SER A 189 8.97 -20.65 7.49
N ALA A 190 8.16 -21.70 7.38
CA ALA A 190 8.11 -22.63 6.26
C ALA A 190 7.37 -22.10 5.01
N ASN A 191 6.39 -21.19 5.15
CA ASN A 191 5.57 -20.72 4.02
C ASN A 191 6.20 -19.51 3.30
N VAL A 192 7.06 -18.74 3.97
CA VAL A 192 7.88 -17.69 3.32
C VAL A 192 8.85 -18.31 2.29
N LYS A 193 9.30 -19.56 2.50
CA LYS A 193 10.06 -20.33 1.48
C LYS A 193 9.23 -20.68 0.24
N MET A 194 7.90 -20.73 0.35
CA MET A 194 6.99 -21.07 -0.75
C MET A 194 6.51 -19.85 -1.56
N ALA A 195 6.68 -18.63 -1.04
CA ALA A 195 6.45 -17.39 -1.80
C ALA A 195 7.44 -17.21 -2.97
N GLY A 196 8.58 -17.93 -2.95
CA GLY A 196 9.56 -17.95 -4.04
C GLY A 196 9.20 -18.87 -5.22
N SER A 197 8.27 -19.81 -5.04
CA SER A 197 7.75 -20.64 -6.13
C SER A 197 6.41 -20.06 -6.60
N MET A 198 6.44 -19.34 -7.72
CA MET A 198 5.30 -18.68 -8.39
C MET A 198 4.04 -19.57 -8.62
N PHE A 199 4.08 -20.86 -8.29
CA PHE A 199 2.95 -21.79 -8.35
C PHE A 199 1.98 -21.72 -7.15
N GLU A 200 2.40 -21.23 -5.96
CA GLU A 200 1.55 -21.23 -4.74
C GLU A 200 1.20 -19.83 -4.19
N ALA A 201 1.50 -18.77 -4.94
CA ALA A 201 1.24 -17.37 -4.57
C ALA A 201 -0.25 -17.04 -4.29
N GLY A 202 -1.17 -17.93 -4.67
CA GLY A 202 -2.61 -17.78 -4.42
C GLY A 202 -3.02 -17.71 -2.94
N ASN A 203 -2.17 -18.17 -2.02
CA ASN A 203 -2.42 -18.08 -0.58
C ASN A 203 -1.97 -16.75 0.06
N PHE A 204 -1.10 -15.98 -0.60
CA PHE A 204 -0.49 -14.78 -0.03
C PHE A 204 -1.04 -13.47 -0.62
N GLY A 205 -1.50 -13.50 -1.86
CA GLY A 205 -2.02 -12.34 -2.58
C GLY A 205 -3.42 -12.61 -3.10
N ARG A 206 -4.42 -12.70 -2.21
CA ARG A 206 -5.82 -12.83 -2.64
C ARG A 206 -6.27 -11.54 -3.33
N GLY A 207 -6.01 -11.48 -4.64
CA GLY A 207 -6.34 -10.35 -5.51
C GLY A 207 -5.35 -9.18 -5.48
N ALA A 208 -4.08 -9.44 -5.15
CA ALA A 208 -2.98 -8.47 -5.20
C ALA A 208 -1.63 -9.18 -5.49
N LYS A 209 -0.67 -8.49 -6.10
CA LYS A 209 0.72 -8.97 -6.28
C LYS A 209 1.39 -9.04 -4.89
N ALA A 210 2.02 -10.15 -4.51
CA ALA A 210 2.64 -10.29 -3.17
C ALA A 210 4.14 -10.03 -3.20
N LEU A 211 4.63 -9.16 -2.32
CA LEU A 211 6.05 -8.94 -2.05
C LEU A 211 6.40 -9.52 -0.67
N PRO A 212 7.20 -10.61 -0.60
CA PRO A 212 7.63 -11.18 0.67
C PRO A 212 8.70 -10.27 1.31
N SER A 213 8.63 -10.12 2.63
CA SER A 213 9.61 -9.43 3.48
C SER A 213 10.18 -10.35 4.55
#